data_AF-A0A7R9CUZ4-F1
#
_entry.id   AF-A0A7R9CUZ4-F1
#
_cell.length_a   1.000
_cell.length_b   1.000
_cell.length_c   1.000
_cell.angle_alpha   90.00
_cell.angle_beta   90.00
_cell.angle_gamma   90.00
#
_symmetry.space_group_name_H-M   'P 1'
#
loop_
_entity.id
_entity.type
_entity.pdbx_description
1 polymer ?
#
loop_
_entity_poly.entity_id
_entity_poly.type
_entity_poly.pdbx_seq_one_letter_code
_entity_poly.pdbx_strand_id
1 'polypeptide(L)'
;MAQSRRAGTQHKPTESVQWDQGCIGTANWGGTRLCEFLEAAGFKKENSNVKHVIFEGLDSDSKNGNYCTSISIERALDPDCDVLLAYEMNGKPLSRDHGHPLRVIVPGVAGARQVKYLG
;
A
#
# COMPACT_ATOMS: atom_id res chain seq x y z
N MET A 1 -8.89 -2.29 6.35
CA MET A 1 -9.67 -1.10 6.76
C MET A 1 -10.87 -0.79 5.85
N ALA A 2 -10.79 -0.83 4.51
CA ALA A 2 -11.92 -0.40 3.67
C ALA A 2 -13.23 -1.20 3.85
N GLN A 3 -13.17 -2.46 4.29
CA GLN A 3 -14.35 -3.35 4.38
C GLN A 3 -14.36 -4.23 5.65
N SER A 4 -13.62 -3.87 6.71
CA SER A 4 -13.67 -4.65 7.95
C SER A 4 -15.07 -4.60 8.57
N ARG A 5 -15.52 -5.70 9.21
CA ARG A 5 -16.85 -5.83 9.83
C ARG A 5 -18.05 -5.83 8.86
N ARG A 6 -17.82 -6.11 7.57
CA ARG A 6 -18.88 -6.14 6.55
C ARG A 6 -19.95 -7.20 6.81
N ALA A 7 -19.61 -8.33 7.42
CA ALA A 7 -20.59 -9.34 7.82
C ALA A 7 -21.64 -8.80 8.83
N GLY A 8 -21.32 -7.74 9.58
CA GLY A 8 -22.24 -7.11 10.53
C GLY A 8 -23.21 -6.10 9.91
N THR A 9 -23.05 -5.71 8.63
CA THR A 9 -23.98 -4.79 7.96
C THR A 9 -25.22 -5.53 7.45
N GLN A 10 -26.28 -5.57 8.26
CA GLN A 10 -27.50 -6.38 8.01
C GLN A 10 -28.57 -5.72 7.12
N HIS A 11 -28.28 -4.63 6.38
CA HIS A 11 -29.34 -3.89 5.70
C HIS A 11 -29.72 -4.43 4.31
N LYS A 12 -28.74 -4.77 3.46
CA LYS A 12 -28.94 -5.37 2.13
C LYS A 12 -27.77 -6.30 1.80
N PRO A 13 -28.00 -7.45 1.13
CA PRO A 13 -26.92 -8.27 0.59
C PRO A 13 -26.05 -7.45 -0.35
N THR A 14 -24.73 -7.66 -0.29
CA THR A 14 -23.77 -6.96 -1.16
C THR A 14 -22.87 -7.96 -1.86
N GLU A 15 -22.52 -7.68 -3.12
CA GLU A 15 -21.60 -8.48 -3.93
C GLU A 15 -20.16 -8.26 -3.47
N SER A 16 -19.78 -8.85 -2.34
CA SER A 16 -18.45 -8.69 -1.75
C SER A 16 -18.17 -9.78 -0.71
N VAL A 17 -16.89 -9.93 -0.38
CA VAL A 17 -16.46 -10.84 0.68
C VAL A 17 -17.01 -10.35 2.03
N GLN A 18 -17.64 -11.28 2.76
CA GLN A 18 -18.24 -11.02 4.08
C GLN A 18 -17.16 -11.10 5.16
N TRP A 19 -16.37 -10.04 5.26
CA TRP A 19 -15.34 -9.93 6.30
C TRP A 19 -15.96 -9.69 7.67
N ASP A 20 -15.56 -10.50 8.65
CA ASP A 20 -15.84 -10.24 10.07
C ASP A 20 -14.81 -9.23 10.65
N GLN A 21 -14.65 -9.17 11.97
CA GLN A 21 -13.78 -8.21 12.66
C GLN A 21 -12.27 -8.41 12.43
N GLY A 22 -11.86 -9.57 11.90
CA GLY A 22 -10.46 -9.96 11.75
C GLY A 22 -9.71 -9.38 10.54
N CYS A 23 -10.33 -8.55 9.71
CA CYS A 23 -9.66 -7.95 8.52
C CYS A 23 -8.80 -6.73 8.90
N ILE A 24 -7.95 -6.89 9.92
CA ILE A 24 -6.98 -5.92 10.43
C ILE A 24 -5.79 -6.67 11.04
N GLY A 25 -4.60 -6.11 10.90
CA GLY A 25 -3.39 -6.64 11.52
C GLY A 25 -2.34 -5.54 11.71
N THR A 26 -1.45 -5.74 12.68
CA THR A 26 -0.36 -4.81 13.00
C THR A 26 0.98 -5.56 12.93
N ALA A 27 2.00 -4.89 12.40
CA ALA A 27 3.35 -5.41 12.33
C ALA A 27 4.35 -4.25 12.35
N ASN A 28 5.58 -4.54 12.76
CA ASN A 28 6.71 -3.63 12.60
C ASN A 28 7.27 -3.81 11.18
N TRP A 29 7.34 -2.75 10.40
CA TRP A 29 7.80 -2.80 9.01
C TRP A 29 9.21 -2.23 8.89
N GLY A 30 10.08 -2.93 8.17
CA GLY A 30 11.43 -2.48 7.84
C GLY A 30 11.55 -2.21 6.34
N GLY A 31 12.15 -1.09 5.97
CA GLY A 31 12.16 -0.63 4.59
C GLY A 31 12.84 0.73 4.40
N THR A 32 12.84 1.19 3.15
CA THR A 32 13.31 2.52 2.77
C THR A 32 12.14 3.49 2.75
N ARG A 33 12.32 4.72 3.26
CA ARG A 33 11.30 5.76 3.17
C ARG A 33 11.09 6.18 1.73
N LEU A 34 9.83 6.31 1.31
CA LEU A 34 9.49 6.67 -0.06
C LEU A 34 10.00 8.08 -0.42
N CYS A 35 9.92 9.03 0.52
CA CYS A 35 10.43 10.38 0.31
C CYS A 35 11.93 10.39 -0.01
N GLU A 36 12.74 9.67 0.78
CA GLU A 36 14.19 9.53 0.57
C GLU A 36 14.51 8.80 -0.74
N PHE A 37 13.73 7.77 -1.08
CA PHE A 37 13.87 7.06 -2.36
C PHE A 37 13.61 7.99 -3.56
N LEU A 38 12.55 8.79 -3.51
CA LEU A 38 12.21 9.74 -4.57
C LEU A 38 13.26 10.84 -4.70
N GLU A 39 13.76 11.36 -3.57
CA GLU A 39 14.85 12.33 -3.55
C GLU A 39 16.14 11.75 -4.16
N ALA A 40 16.52 10.52 -3.78
CA ALA A 40 17.67 9.82 -4.34
C ALA A 40 17.51 9.54 -5.85
N ALA A 41 16.28 9.34 -6.32
CA ALA A 41 15.95 9.23 -7.74
C ALA A 41 15.95 10.58 -8.49
N GLY A 42 16.23 11.69 -7.80
CA GLY A 42 16.32 13.03 -8.37
C GLY A 42 14.97 13.75 -8.53
N PHE A 43 13.90 13.25 -7.91
CA PHE A 43 12.60 13.90 -7.96
C PHE A 43 12.59 15.20 -7.14
N LYS A 44 12.18 16.31 -7.76
CA LYS A 44 12.02 17.62 -7.10
C LYS A 44 10.63 18.17 -7.35
N LYS A 45 9.86 18.39 -6.28
CA LYS A 45 8.46 18.83 -6.39
C LYS A 45 8.35 20.19 -7.08
N GLU A 46 9.30 21.10 -6.85
CA GLU A 46 9.25 22.47 -7.38
C GLU A 46 9.26 22.53 -8.91
N ASN A 47 9.80 21.51 -9.56
CA ASN A 47 9.96 21.45 -11.01
C ASN A 47 8.92 20.54 -11.70
N SER A 48 7.89 20.07 -10.97
CA SER A 48 6.93 19.12 -11.49
C SER A 48 5.49 19.47 -11.12
N ASN A 49 4.56 19.23 -12.05
CA ASN A 49 3.11 19.32 -11.78
C ASN A 49 2.52 17.98 -11.30
N VAL A 50 3.35 17.08 -10.76
CA VAL A 50 2.92 15.75 -10.31
C VAL A 50 1.97 15.90 -9.12
N LYS A 51 0.90 15.10 -9.11
CA LYS A 51 -0.11 15.07 -8.03
C LYS A 51 -0.17 13.76 -7.28
N HIS A 52 0.29 12.67 -7.90
CA HIS A 52 0.17 11.33 -7.37
C HIS A 52 1.41 10.51 -7.65
N VAL A 53 1.70 9.58 -6.74
CA VAL A 53 2.63 8.48 -6.95
C VAL A 53 1.79 7.24 -7.21
N ILE A 54 2.03 6.57 -8.33
CA ILE A 54 1.37 5.33 -8.72
C ILE A 54 2.29 4.18 -8.35
N PHE A 55 1.70 3.13 -7.78
CA PHE A 55 2.35 1.87 -7.46
C PHE A 55 1.68 0.76 -8.26
N GLU A 56 2.48 -0.10 -8.85
CA GLU A 56 2.03 -1.25 -9.63
C GLU A 56 2.62 -2.53 -9.03
N GLY A 57 1.76 -3.52 -8.80
CA GLY A 57 2.14 -4.83 -8.32
C GLY A 57 2.35 -5.77 -9.50
N LEU A 58 3.22 -6.77 -9.33
CA LEU A 58 3.45 -7.82 -10.31
C LEU A 58 2.31 -8.84 -10.37
N ASP A 59 1.32 -8.76 -9.47
CA ASP A 59 0.12 -9.57 -9.53
C ASP A 59 -0.86 -9.04 -10.58
N SER A 60 -1.23 -9.91 -11.51
CA SER A 60 -2.07 -9.57 -12.65
C SER A 60 -3.34 -10.42 -12.71
N ASP A 61 -4.40 -9.81 -13.20
CA ASP A 61 -5.61 -10.49 -13.66
C ASP A 61 -5.66 -10.45 -15.19
N SER A 62 -6.07 -11.57 -15.78
CA SER A 62 -6.40 -11.73 -17.20
C SER A 62 -7.28 -10.62 -17.80
N LYS A 63 -8.08 -9.93 -16.98
CA LYS A 63 -9.02 -8.90 -17.44
C LYS A 63 -8.56 -7.47 -17.18
N ASN A 64 -7.85 -7.23 -16.08
CA ASN A 64 -7.60 -5.88 -15.55
C ASN A 64 -6.12 -5.49 -15.54
N GLY A 65 -5.23 -6.38 -15.98
CA GLY A 65 -3.79 -6.16 -15.90
C GLY A 65 -3.28 -6.26 -14.46
N ASN A 66 -2.17 -5.59 -14.22
CA ASN A 66 -1.50 -5.54 -12.92
C ASN A 66 -2.30 -4.75 -11.90
N TYR A 67 -2.24 -5.16 -10.63
CA TYR A 67 -2.85 -4.40 -9.54
C TYR A 67 -2.15 -3.05 -9.38
N CYS A 68 -2.88 -1.94 -9.53
CA CYS A 68 -2.32 -0.61 -9.39
C CYS A 68 -3.15 0.29 -8.48
N THR A 69 -2.48 1.21 -7.82
CA THR A 69 -3.08 2.21 -6.94
C THR A 69 -2.20 3.43 -6.82
N SER A 70 -2.72 4.52 -6.24
CA SER A 70 -1.92 5.72 -5.99
C SER A 70 -2.14 6.32 -4.61
N ILE A 71 -1.18 7.16 -4.20
CA ILE A 71 -1.30 8.12 -3.09
C ILE A 71 -0.99 9.53 -3.61
N SER A 72 -1.37 10.56 -2.85
CA SER A 72 -1.01 11.94 -3.22
C SER A 72 0.49 12.17 -3.07
N ILE A 73 1.05 13.04 -3.90
CA ILE A 73 2.48 13.40 -3.84
C ILE A 73 2.83 14.07 -2.51
N GLU A 74 1.89 14.82 -1.91
CA GLU A 74 2.04 15.43 -0.59
C GLU A 74 2.36 14.37 0.45
N ARG A 75 1.60 13.27 0.48
CA ARG A 75 1.81 12.16 1.42
C ARG A 75 3.08 11.37 1.13
N ALA A 76 3.42 11.21 -0.15
CA ALA A 76 4.62 10.47 -0.55
C ALA A 76 5.91 11.18 -0.13
N LEU A 77 5.90 12.53 -0.07
CA LEU A 77 7.05 13.35 0.27
C LEU A 77 7.10 13.76 1.74
N ASP A 78 5.98 13.73 2.44
CA ASP A 78 5.88 14.10 3.86
C ASP A 78 6.59 13.05 4.75
N PRO A 79 7.70 13.41 5.44
CA PRO A 79 8.42 12.51 6.32
C PRO A 79 7.58 12.00 7.51
N ASP A 80 6.57 12.76 7.94
CA ASP A 80 5.70 12.40 9.07
C ASP A 80 4.63 11.37 8.67
N CYS A 81 4.42 11.15 7.37
CA CYS A 81 3.52 10.13 6.87
C CYS A 81 4.11 8.70 6.87
N ASP A 82 5.43 8.56 7.12
CA ASP A 82 6.15 7.28 7.22
C ASP A 82 5.79 6.25 6.11
N VAL A 83 5.70 6.71 4.86
CA VAL A 83 5.45 5.82 3.72
C VAL A 83 6.72 5.02 3.43
N LEU A 84 6.62 3.68 3.46
CA LEU A 84 7.76 2.77 3.31
C LEU A 84 7.65 1.90 2.06
N LEU A 85 8.79 1.74 1.39
CA LEU A 85 9.09 0.61 0.52
C LEU A 85 9.67 -0.51 1.40
N ALA A 86 8.79 -1.38 1.88
CA ALA A 86 9.11 -2.38 2.90
C ALA A 86 9.55 -3.70 2.27
N TYR A 87 10.64 -4.26 2.80
CA TYR A 87 11.18 -5.58 2.47
C TYR A 87 11.29 -6.48 3.73
N GLU A 88 10.97 -5.94 4.91
CA GLU A 88 10.88 -6.68 6.17
C GLU A 88 9.54 -6.48 6.90
N MET A 89 9.12 -7.52 7.61
CA MET A 89 7.98 -7.52 8.52
C MET A 89 8.36 -8.28 9.80
N ASN A 90 8.24 -7.60 10.94
CA ASN A 90 8.60 -8.09 12.27
C ASN A 90 10.06 -8.59 12.35
N GLY A 91 11.00 -7.85 11.75
CA GLY A 91 12.43 -8.15 11.77
C GLY A 91 12.84 -9.37 10.94
N LYS A 92 11.97 -9.82 10.03
CA LYS A 92 12.22 -10.92 9.09
C LYS A 92 11.92 -10.47 7.66
N PRO A 93 12.54 -11.08 6.64
CA PRO A 93 12.16 -10.84 5.25
C PRO A 93 10.66 -11.08 5.05
N LEU A 94 10.05 -10.32 4.13
CA LEU A 94 8.65 -10.52 3.77
C LEU A 94 8.39 -11.96 3.36
N SER A 95 7.26 -12.51 3.81
CA SER A 95 6.69 -13.73 3.25
C SER A 95 6.02 -13.44 1.91
N ARG A 96 5.82 -14.49 1.10
CA ARG A 96 5.14 -14.38 -0.19
C ARG A 96 3.76 -13.73 -0.03
N ASP A 97 2.94 -14.21 0.91
CA ASP A 97 1.58 -13.69 1.11
C ASP A 97 1.54 -12.21 1.51
N HIS A 98 2.61 -11.72 2.13
CA HIS A 98 2.77 -10.33 2.53
C HIS A 98 3.49 -9.44 1.51
N GLY A 99 3.79 -9.97 0.31
CA GLY A 99 4.27 -9.16 -0.81
C GLY A 99 5.77 -9.23 -1.06
N HIS A 100 6.43 -10.31 -0.68
CA HIS A 100 7.84 -10.53 -1.03
C HIS A 100 8.09 -10.33 -2.55
N PRO A 101 9.19 -9.67 -2.96
CA PRO A 101 10.28 -9.15 -2.13
C PRO A 101 10.04 -7.74 -1.58
N LEU A 102 9.10 -6.99 -2.16
CA LEU A 102 8.91 -5.57 -1.85
C LEU A 102 7.42 -5.21 -1.86
N ARG A 103 7.02 -4.40 -0.88
CA ARG A 103 5.66 -3.85 -0.81
C ARG A 103 5.67 -2.39 -0.41
N VAL A 104 4.55 -1.71 -0.63
CA VAL A 104 4.30 -0.38 -0.07
C VAL A 104 3.56 -0.50 1.25
N ILE A 105 3.98 0.27 2.25
CA ILE A 105 3.25 0.52 3.50
C ILE A 105 2.91 2.00 3.57
N VAL A 106 1.61 2.28 3.74
CA VAL A 106 1.07 3.65 3.86
C VAL A 106 0.29 3.70 5.18
N PRO A 107 0.93 4.18 6.26
CA PRO A 107 0.28 4.34 7.56
C PRO A 107 -0.98 5.22 7.48
N GLY A 108 -1.98 4.91 8.30
CA GLY A 108 -3.23 5.69 8.36
C GLY A 108 -4.15 5.58 7.12
N VAL A 109 -3.77 4.82 6.10
CA VAL A 109 -4.53 4.67 4.86
C VAL A 109 -5.10 3.25 4.72
N ALA A 110 -6.22 3.12 4.01
CA ALA A 110 -6.82 1.82 3.75
C ALA A 110 -5.83 0.86 3.06
N GLY A 111 -5.82 -0.40 3.50
CA GLY A 111 -4.88 -1.43 3.02
C GLY A 111 -4.86 -1.68 1.51
N ALA A 112 -5.90 -1.28 0.76
CA ALA A 112 -5.89 -1.30 -0.70
C ALA A 112 -4.81 -0.38 -1.31
N ARG A 113 -4.37 0.67 -0.59
CA ARG A 113 -3.28 1.54 -1.05
C ARG A 113 -1.89 0.97 -0.73
N GLN A 114 -1.80 -0.22 -0.11
CA GLN A 114 -0.55 -0.85 0.30
C GLN A 114 -0.22 -2.02 -0.64
N VAL A 115 0.23 -1.69 -1.86
CA VAL A 115 0.55 -2.64 -2.94
C VAL A 115 1.56 -3.68 -2.47
N LYS A 116 1.30 -4.93 -2.80
CA LYS A 116 2.22 -6.07 -2.60
C LYS A 116 2.91 -6.39 -3.92
N TYR A 117 4.05 -7.05 -3.86
CA TYR A 117 4.79 -7.48 -5.06
C TYR A 117 5.17 -6.30 -5.97
N LEU A 118 5.62 -5.19 -5.39
CA LEU A 118 5.92 -3.96 -6.13
C LEU A 118 7.01 -4.21 -7.19
N GLY A 119 6.75 -3.86 -8.45
CA GLY A 119 7.68 -4.08 -9.56
C GLY A 119 7.26 -3.44 -10.88
#